data_AF-A0A0P9F4S1-F1
#
_entry.id   AF-A0A0P9F4S1-F1
#
_cell.length_a   1.000
_cell.length_b   1.000
_cell.length_c   1.000
_cell.angle_alpha   90.00
_cell.angle_beta   90.00
_cell.angle_gamma   90.00
#
_symmetry.space_group_name_H-M   'P 1'
#
loop_
_entity.id
_entity.type
_entity.pdbx_description
1 polymer ?
#
loop_
_entity_poly.entity_id
_entity_poly.type
_entity_poly.pdbx_seq_one_letter_code
_entity_poly.pdbx_strand_id
1 'polypeptide(L)'
;MPTPDRADARVPAVSAWYAGLIRWGFARFYREFAWTYDTVAALVSGGQWAAWGRAALPYVAGETLGLGCGTGKLQRALVQAGQRPFGLDAS
;
A
#
# COMPACT_ATOMS: atom_id res chain seq x y z
N MET A 1 21.90 8.78 39.71
CA MET A 1 21.83 7.92 38.51
C MET A 1 21.57 8.84 37.32
N PRO A 2 22.52 9.07 36.40
CA PRO A 2 22.27 9.94 35.24
C PRO A 2 21.50 9.16 34.17
N THR A 3 20.44 9.78 33.65
CA THR A 3 19.66 9.30 32.50
C THR A 3 20.49 9.36 31.21
N PRO A 4 20.39 8.38 30.30
CA PRO A 4 21.10 8.45 29.02
C PRO A 4 20.53 9.60 28.19
N ASP A 5 21.43 10.48 27.74
CA ASP A 5 21.20 11.54 26.78
C ASP A 5 20.63 10.92 25.49
N ARG A 6 19.41 11.33 25.11
CA ARG A 6 18.83 10.92 23.83
C ARG A 6 19.58 11.68 22.77
N ALA A 7 20.64 11.07 22.23
CA ALA A 7 21.29 11.56 21.03
C ALA A 7 20.22 11.80 19.96
N ASP A 8 20.02 13.07 19.63
CA ASP A 8 19.11 13.54 18.61
C ASP A 8 19.50 12.88 17.29
N ALA A 9 18.82 11.79 16.93
CA ALA A 9 18.95 11.18 15.62
C ALA A 9 18.41 12.19 14.59
N ARG A 10 19.28 13.09 14.11
CA ARG A 10 18.95 14.03 13.05
C ARG A 10 18.64 13.22 11.81
N VAL A 11 17.36 13.13 11.47
CA VAL A 11 16.92 12.57 10.20
C VAL A 11 17.62 13.39 9.11
N PRO A 12 18.41 12.77 8.21
CA PRO A 12 19.14 13.50 7.20
C PRO A 12 18.18 14.36 6.38
N ALA A 13 18.54 15.62 6.16
CA ALA A 13 17.73 16.54 5.40
C ALA A 13 17.64 16.06 3.94
N VAL A 14 16.50 15.48 3.58
CA VAL A 14 16.17 15.14 2.20
C VAL A 14 16.13 16.44 1.40
N SER A 15 16.83 16.49 0.27
CA SER A 15 16.89 17.73 -0.51
C SER A 15 15.49 18.14 -0.98
N ALA A 16 15.19 19.45 -0.93
CA ALA A 16 13.88 19.98 -1.31
C ALA A 16 13.51 19.64 -2.77
N TRP A 17 14.52 19.58 -3.64
CA TRP A 17 14.35 19.17 -5.04
C TRP A 17 13.96 17.70 -5.16
N TYR A 18 14.59 16.80 -4.39
CA TYR A 18 14.30 15.37 -4.41
C TYR A 18 12.91 15.10 -3.84
N ALA A 19 12.57 15.76 -2.72
CA ALA A 19 11.23 15.70 -2.17
C ALA A 19 10.17 16.22 -3.16
N GLY A 20 10.48 17.28 -3.92
CA GLY A 20 9.62 17.80 -4.98
C GLY A 20 9.41 16.79 -6.11
N LEU A 21 10.50 16.18 -6.61
CA LEU A 21 10.47 15.16 -7.66
C LEU A 21 9.64 13.94 -7.22
N ILE A 22 9.86 13.45 -6.00
CA ILE A 22 9.14 12.31 -5.43
C ILE A 22 7.65 12.63 -5.31
N ARG A 23 7.27 13.81 -4.78
CA ARG A 23 5.86 14.21 -4.68
C ARG A 23 5.20 14.34 -6.05
N TRP A 24 5.88 14.93 -7.03
CA TRP A 24 5.37 15.04 -8.40
C TRP A 24 5.19 13.66 -9.04
N GLY A 25 6.18 12.78 -8.88
CA GLY A 25 6.13 11.40 -9.33
C GLY A 25 4.94 10.65 -8.73
N PHE A 26 4.79 10.68 -7.40
CA PHE A 26 3.65 10.06 -6.73
C PHE A 26 2.31 10.65 -7.16
N ALA A 27 2.19 11.98 -7.29
CA ALA A 27 0.95 12.62 -7.72
C ALA A 27 0.50 12.17 -9.13
N ARG A 28 1.46 11.92 -10.03
CA ARG A 28 1.20 11.46 -11.40
C ARG A 28 0.99 9.94 -11.47
N PHE A 29 1.76 9.17 -10.71
CA PHE A 29 1.65 7.70 -10.63
C PHE A 29 0.33 7.26 -10.02
N TYR A 30 -0.18 7.96 -9.00
CA TYR A 30 -1.45 7.63 -8.37
C TYR A 30 -2.69 8.09 -9.16
N ARG A 31 -2.53 8.85 -10.25
CA ARG A 31 -3.64 9.34 -11.08
C ARG A 31 -3.53 8.84 -12.52
N GLU A 32 -2.71 9.49 -13.32
CA GLU A 32 -2.66 9.28 -14.79
C GLU A 32 -1.89 8.02 -15.19
N PHE A 33 -0.95 7.57 -14.37
CA PHE A 33 -0.18 6.33 -14.60
C PHE A 33 -0.55 5.21 -13.63
N ALA A 34 -1.73 5.27 -12.99
CA ALA A 34 -2.18 4.23 -12.06
C ALA A 34 -2.19 2.83 -12.71
N TRP A 35 -2.41 2.77 -14.04
CA TRP A 35 -2.35 1.53 -14.82
C TRP A 35 -0.94 0.89 -14.85
N THR A 36 0.13 1.68 -14.72
CA THR A 36 1.50 1.15 -14.67
C THR A 36 1.84 0.56 -13.31
N TYR A 37 1.12 0.94 -12.24
CA TYR A 37 1.34 0.42 -10.90
C TYR A 37 1.20 -1.10 -10.85
N ASP A 38 0.16 -1.65 -11.48
CA ASP A 38 -0.04 -3.11 -11.53
C ASP A 38 1.15 -3.82 -12.20
N THR A 39 1.70 -3.25 -13.27
CA THR A 39 2.87 -3.80 -13.99
C THR A 39 4.15 -3.67 -13.18
N VAL A 40 4.40 -2.50 -12.58
CA VAL A 40 5.58 -2.27 -11.74
C VAL A 40 5.51 -3.16 -10.51
N ALA A 41 4.36 -3.23 -9.83
CA ALA A 41 4.13 -4.11 -8.69
C ALA A 41 4.35 -5.58 -9.08
N ALA A 42 3.86 -6.02 -10.25
CA ALA A 42 4.13 -7.37 -10.74
C ALA A 42 5.62 -7.61 -11.02
N LEU A 43 6.33 -6.66 -11.64
CA LEU A 43 7.75 -6.77 -11.95
C LEU A 43 8.60 -6.87 -10.68
N VAL A 44 8.41 -5.94 -9.73
CA VAL A 44 9.22 -5.89 -8.50
C VAL A 44 8.88 -7.01 -7.51
N SER A 45 7.65 -7.52 -7.53
CA SER A 45 7.23 -8.66 -6.70
C SER A 45 7.43 -10.02 -7.36
N GLY A 46 7.87 -10.08 -8.62
CA GLY A 46 7.87 -11.33 -9.39
C GLY A 46 6.47 -11.95 -9.52
N GLY A 47 5.42 -11.12 -9.57
CA GLY A 47 4.02 -11.52 -9.60
C GLY A 47 3.44 -11.96 -8.24
N GLN A 48 4.24 -11.97 -7.16
CA GLN A 48 3.81 -12.48 -5.86
C GLN A 48 2.94 -11.51 -5.06
N TRP A 49 2.87 -10.23 -5.45
CA TRP A 49 2.09 -9.21 -4.74
C TRP A 49 0.66 -9.66 -4.43
N ALA A 50 -0.03 -10.25 -5.40
CA ALA A 50 -1.39 -10.76 -5.21
C ALA A 50 -1.46 -11.99 -4.30
N ALA A 51 -0.42 -12.83 -4.30
CA ALA A 51 -0.34 -14.02 -3.44
C ALA A 51 -0.14 -13.62 -1.97
N TRP A 52 0.70 -12.62 -1.69
CA TRP A 52 0.89 -12.07 -0.35
C TRP A 52 -0.40 -11.47 0.20
N GLY A 53 -1.15 -10.72 -0.61
CA GLY A 53 -2.47 -10.23 -0.20
C GLY A 53 -3.45 -11.36 0.15
N ARG A 54 -3.44 -12.45 -0.62
CA ARG A 54 -4.27 -13.63 -0.33
C ARG A 54 -3.83 -14.39 0.93
N ALA A 55 -2.56 -14.35 1.29
CA ALA A 55 -2.05 -15.01 2.50
C ALA A 55 -2.69 -14.46 3.79
N ALA A 56 -3.24 -13.24 3.75
CA ALA A 56 -3.95 -12.65 4.87
C ALA A 56 -5.39 -13.18 5.05
N LEU A 57 -6.02 -13.74 4.01
CA LEU A 57 -7.45 -14.14 4.02
C LEU A 57 -7.83 -15.06 5.19
N PRO A 58 -7.05 -16.11 5.54
CA PRO A 58 -7.41 -17.00 6.64
C PRO A 58 -7.52 -16.31 8.00
N TYR A 59 -6.92 -15.13 8.15
CA TYR A 59 -6.91 -14.35 9.39
C TYR A 59 -8.01 -13.28 9.40
N VAL A 60 -8.73 -13.08 8.30
CA VAL A 60 -9.83 -12.12 8.21
C VAL A 60 -11.13 -12.81 8.59
N ALA A 61 -11.81 -12.30 9.62
CA ALA A 61 -13.05 -12.84 10.13
C ALA A 61 -14.07 -11.74 10.40
N GLY A 62 -15.35 -12.04 10.17
CA GLY A 62 -16.46 -11.14 10.45
C GLY A 62 -16.66 -10.05 9.39
N GLU A 63 -17.35 -8.98 9.78
CA GLU A 63 -17.62 -7.85 8.90
C GLU A 63 -16.32 -7.15 8.51
N THR A 64 -16.03 -7.12 7.20
CA THR A 64 -14.74 -6.68 6.68
C THR A 64 -14.92 -5.40 5.87
N LEU A 65 -14.18 -4.33 6.21
CA LEU A 65 -14.10 -3.11 5.41
C LEU A 65 -12.70 -2.98 4.78
N GLY A 66 -12.63 -2.99 3.46
CA GLY A 66 -11.41 -2.71 2.71
C GLY A 66 -11.31 -1.24 2.34
N LEU A 67 -10.32 -0.54 2.90
CA LEU A 67 -9.98 0.84 2.54
C LEU A 67 -8.96 0.86 1.39
N GLY A 68 -9.15 1.74 0.42
CA GLY A 68 -8.27 1.80 -0.75
C GLY A 68 -8.34 0.52 -1.58
N CYS A 69 -9.55 0.00 -1.81
CA CYS A 69 -9.75 -1.29 -2.47
C CYS A 69 -9.26 -1.34 -3.93
N GLY A 70 -8.96 -0.19 -4.54
CA GLY A 70 -8.45 -0.05 -5.90
C GLY A 70 -9.31 -0.83 -6.89
N THR A 71 -8.68 -1.71 -7.66
CA THR A 71 -9.36 -2.59 -8.64
C THR A 71 -10.18 -3.73 -8.00
N GLY A 72 -10.25 -3.83 -6.67
CA GLY A 72 -11.07 -4.80 -5.95
C GLY A 72 -10.52 -6.23 -5.96
N LYS A 73 -9.26 -6.45 -6.36
CA LYS A 73 -8.65 -7.80 -6.46
C LYS A 73 -8.71 -8.56 -5.12
N LEU A 74 -8.41 -7.90 -4.00
CA LEU A 74 -8.47 -8.50 -2.67
C LEU A 74 -9.91 -8.75 -2.21
N GLN A 75 -10.84 -7.84 -2.52
CA GLN A 75 -12.25 -8.02 -2.20
C GLN A 75 -12.85 -9.21 -2.92
N ARG A 76 -12.50 -9.39 -4.20
CA ARG A 76 -12.88 -10.58 -4.96
C ARG A 76 -12.37 -11.85 -4.30
N ALA A 77 -11.13 -11.85 -3.83
CA ALA A 77 -10.55 -13.00 -3.14
C ALA A 77 -11.27 -13.29 -1.80
N LEU A 78 -11.64 -12.25 -1.04
CA LEU A 78 -12.43 -12.39 0.19
C LEU A 78 -13.84 -12.95 -0.09
N VAL A 79 -14.51 -12.48 -1.14
CA VAL A 79 -15.81 -13.04 -1.59
C VAL A 79 -15.68 -14.50 -1.99
N GLN A 80 -14.62 -14.86 -2.72
CA GLN A 80 -14.33 -16.25 -3.09
C GLN A 80 -14.02 -17.14 -1.87
N ALA A 81 -13.50 -16.56 -0.79
CA ALA A 81 -13.31 -17.23 0.49
C ALA A 81 -14.58 -17.26 1.37
N GLY A 82 -15.74 -16.86 0.85
CA GLY A 82 -17.03 -16.89 1.54
C GLY A 82 -17.31 -15.68 2.44
N GLN A 83 -16.46 -14.65 2.41
CA GLN A 83 -16.65 -13.42 3.17
C GLN A 83 -17.56 -12.43 2.44
N ARG A 84 -18.07 -11.43 3.16
CA ARG A 84 -18.88 -10.32 2.61
C ARG A 84 -18.20 -8.97 2.88
N PRO A 85 -17.12 -8.63 2.15
CA PRO A 85 -16.39 -7.40 2.37
C PRO A 85 -17.13 -6.18 1.79
N PHE A 86 -17.03 -5.04 2.48
CA PHE A 86 -17.38 -3.72 1.95
C PHE A 86 -16.11 -2.99 1.49
N GLY A 87 -16.20 -2.21 0.41
CA GLY A 87 -15.09 -1.42 -0.13
C GLY A 87 -15.33 0.06 -0.09
N LEU A 88 -14.30 0.80 0.29
CA LEU A 88 -14.26 2.25 0.22
C LEU A 88 -12.95 2.69 -0.44
N ASP A 89 -13.06 3.47 -1.51
CA ASP A 89 -11.91 4.06 -2.20
C ASP A 89 -12.17 5.54 -2.48
N ALA A 90 -11.09 6.32 -2.55
CA ALA A 90 -11.10 7.74 -2.86
C ALA A 90 -10.76 8.05 -4.33
N SER A 91 -10.44 7.01 -5.11
CA SER A 91 -10.03 7.07 -6.51
C SER A 91 -11.18 7.30 -7.49
#